data_AF-W2ZM80-F1
#
_entry.id   AF-W2ZM80-F1
#
_cell.length_a   1.000
_cell.length_b   1.000
_cell.length_c   1.000
_cell.angle_alpha   90.00
_cell.angle_beta   90.00
_cell.angle_gamma   90.00
#
_symmetry.space_group_name_H-M   'P 1'
#
loop_
_entity.id
_entity.type
_entity.pdbx_description
1 polymer ?
#
loop_
_entity_poly.entity_id
_entity_poly.type
_entity_poly.pdbx_seq_one_letter_code
_entity_poly.pdbx_strand_id
1 'polypeptide(L)'
;MATEVSKKAAKVNADPAKECLTRDYTRLSTQIVMNETAMKDSLAYVKNLGADEAEVEAHLTQITELATCIDSEKQRRDTALAAVIAQEWKEQRDEFQYIVQQVDQTDTMHASHEKLTRTYSDISQNDVEMLALQAKLKNRLSLLRGSDVYQDTQLQELEMLSSRLAATLSERSLLEDQRQQLCMGLVRSSDAIFKLTMELIEESPLWLP
;
A
#
# COMPACT_ATOMS: atom_id res chain seq x y z
N MET A 1 15.63 -26.29 5.17
CA MET A 1 14.23 -25.79 5.19
C MET A 1 14.03 -24.61 6.16
N ALA A 2 13.87 -24.79 7.48
CA ALA A 2 13.54 -23.68 8.41
C ALA A 2 14.53 -22.50 8.40
N THR A 3 15.83 -22.78 8.31
CA THR A 3 16.89 -21.77 8.21
C THR A 3 16.91 -21.04 6.86
N GLU A 4 16.49 -21.69 5.78
CA GLU A 4 16.40 -21.10 4.43
C GLU A 4 15.18 -20.20 4.30
N VAL A 5 14.02 -20.65 4.82
CA VAL A 5 12.79 -19.84 4.88
C VAL A 5 13.02 -18.59 5.73
N SER A 6 13.70 -18.73 6.87
CA SER A 6 14.08 -17.60 7.72
C SER A 6 15.01 -16.60 7.00
N LYS A 7 16.03 -17.08 6.26
CA LYS A 7 16.90 -16.21 5.45
C LYS A 7 16.14 -15.50 4.33
N LYS A 8 15.20 -16.18 3.66
CA LYS A 8 14.39 -15.58 2.60
C LYS A 8 13.48 -14.48 3.14
N ALA A 9 12.84 -14.72 4.29
CA ALA A 9 12.05 -13.71 4.97
C ALA A 9 12.90 -12.54 5.50
N ALA A 10 14.15 -12.78 5.91
CA ALA A 10 15.04 -11.71 6.38
C ALA A 10 15.57 -10.81 5.25
N LYS A 11 15.46 -11.24 3.99
CA LYS A 11 15.81 -10.45 2.80
C LYS A 11 14.67 -9.53 2.33
N VAL A 12 13.48 -9.65 2.92
CA VAL A 12 12.42 -8.65 2.77
C VAL A 12 12.88 -7.41 3.54
N ASN A 13 13.79 -6.65 2.93
CA ASN A 13 14.33 -5.44 3.51
C ASN A 13 13.41 -4.30 3.09
N ALA A 14 12.78 -3.65 4.06
CA ALA A 14 11.93 -2.51 3.76
C ALA A 14 12.81 -1.29 3.50
N ASP A 15 12.65 -0.66 2.33
CA ASP A 15 13.24 0.64 2.04
C ASP A 15 12.53 1.71 2.89
N PRO A 16 13.20 2.36 3.84
CA PRO A 16 12.58 3.34 4.73
C PRO A 16 11.97 4.53 3.97
N ALA A 17 12.54 4.90 2.82
CA ALA A 17 12.00 5.96 1.98
C ALA A 17 10.67 5.52 1.36
N LYS A 18 10.62 4.31 0.79
CA LYS A 18 9.40 3.72 0.25
C LYS A 18 8.30 3.54 1.31
N GLU A 19 8.66 3.14 2.53
CA GLU A 19 7.71 3.04 3.65
C GLU A 19 7.09 4.38 4.01
N CYS A 20 7.91 5.44 4.04
CA CYS A 20 7.44 6.80 4.34
C CYS A 20 6.44 7.28 3.28
N LEU A 21 6.79 7.14 2.00
CA LEU A 21 5.93 7.54 0.88
C LEU A 21 4.62 6.74 0.86
N THR A 22 4.70 5.43 1.10
CA THR A 22 3.52 4.55 1.16
C THR A 22 2.58 4.96 2.29
N ARG A 23 3.12 5.32 3.45
CA ARG A 23 2.35 5.78 4.61
C ARG A 23 1.63 7.09 4.33
N ASP A 24 2.30 8.04 3.68
CA ASP A 24 1.67 9.31 3.31
C ASP A 24 0.53 9.11 2.30
N TYR A 25 0.76 8.29 1.26
CA TYR A 25 -0.26 7.92 0.28
C TYR A 25 -1.49 7.25 0.92
N THR A 26 -1.27 6.25 1.78
CA THR A 26 -2.34 5.51 2.45
C THR A 26 -3.13 6.38 3.44
N ARG A 27 -2.46 7.27 4.17
CA ARG A 27 -3.10 8.26 5.04
C ARG A 27 -4.03 9.19 4.25
N LEU A 28 -3.53 9.80 3.18
CA LEU A 28 -4.32 10.71 2.34
C LEU A 28 -5.53 9.98 1.74
N SER A 29 -5.33 8.76 1.23
CA SER A 29 -6.41 7.94 0.67
C SER A 29 -7.50 7.64 1.69
N THR A 30 -7.12 7.29 2.92
CA THR A 30 -8.07 7.02 4.02
C THR A 30 -8.84 8.28 4.41
N GLN A 31 -8.15 9.41 4.53
CA GLN A 31 -8.76 10.68 4.89
C GLN A 31 -9.76 11.18 3.84
N ILE A 32 -9.47 10.99 2.55
CA ILE A 32 -10.40 11.29 1.46
C ILE A 32 -11.68 10.47 1.61
N VAL A 33 -11.58 9.17 1.85
CA VAL A 33 -12.77 8.29 2.02
C VAL A 33 -13.61 8.74 3.23
N MET A 34 -12.97 9.10 4.33
CA MET A 34 -13.66 9.63 5.51
C MET A 34 -14.37 10.95 5.20
N ASN A 35 -13.70 11.88 4.52
CA ASN A 35 -14.27 13.18 4.17
C ASN A 35 -15.42 13.05 3.15
N GLU A 36 -15.29 12.16 2.16
CA GLU A 36 -16.37 11.88 1.20
C GLU A 36 -17.58 11.25 1.88
N THR A 37 -17.37 10.40 2.89
CA THR A 37 -18.45 9.83 3.72
C THR A 37 -19.13 10.92 4.54
N ALA A 38 -18.35 11.74 5.24
CA ALA A 38 -18.88 12.87 6.01
C ALA A 38 -19.67 13.85 5.14
N MET A 39 -19.18 14.16 3.93
CA MET A 39 -19.89 15.01 2.97
C MET A 39 -21.23 14.41 2.53
N LYS A 40 -21.28 13.10 2.26
CA LYS A 40 -22.54 12.38 1.93
C LYS A 40 -23.53 12.46 3.09
N ASP A 41 -23.05 12.28 4.32
CA ASP A 41 -23.87 12.36 5.53
C ASP A 41 -24.41 13.78 5.75
N SER A 42 -23.58 14.80 5.56
CA SER A 42 -24.00 16.22 5.59
C SER A 42 -25.04 16.52 4.53
N LEU A 43 -24.87 16.03 3.30
CA LEU A 43 -25.86 16.19 2.23
C LEU A 43 -27.20 15.52 2.59
N ALA A 44 -27.16 14.34 3.19
CA ALA A 44 -28.35 13.64 3.64
C ALA A 44 -29.04 14.41 4.78
N TYR A 45 -28.28 15.00 5.70
CA TYR A 45 -28.80 15.85 6.76
C TYR A 45 -29.53 17.08 6.21
N VAL A 46 -28.90 17.82 5.29
CA VAL A 46 -29.52 19.01 4.65
C VAL A 46 -30.84 18.68 3.96
N LYS A 47 -30.94 17.52 3.29
CA LYS A 47 -32.19 17.08 2.66
C LYS A 47 -33.34 16.88 3.66
N ASN A 48 -33.02 16.69 4.94
CA ASN A 48 -33.98 16.46 6.02
C ASN A 48 -34.25 17.72 6.88
N LEU A 49 -33.58 18.86 6.60
CA LEU A 49 -33.65 20.07 7.45
C LEU A 49 -35.01 20.80 7.41
N GLY A 50 -35.90 20.48 6.47
CA GLY A 50 -37.17 21.20 6.30
C GLY A 50 -36.99 22.49 5.50
N ALA A 51 -37.83 23.50 5.75
CA ALA A 51 -37.95 24.72 4.95
C ALA A 51 -37.14 25.93 5.46
N ASP A 52 -36.19 25.73 6.38
CA ASP A 52 -35.28 26.83 6.78
C ASP A 52 -34.23 27.05 5.68
N GLU A 53 -34.56 27.93 4.75
CA GLU A 53 -33.72 28.25 3.60
C GLU A 53 -32.35 28.81 4.00
N ALA A 54 -32.26 29.56 5.12
CA ALA A 54 -31.01 30.16 5.56
C ALA A 54 -30.05 29.11 6.14
N GLU A 55 -30.58 28.17 6.93
CA GLU A 55 -29.79 27.07 7.48
C GLU A 55 -29.36 26.07 6.39
N VAL A 56 -30.24 25.78 5.43
CA VAL A 56 -29.93 24.96 4.25
C VAL A 56 -28.81 25.58 3.42
N GLU A 57 -28.89 26.87 3.09
CA GLU A 57 -27.87 27.55 2.28
C GLU A 57 -26.50 27.59 2.97
N ALA A 58 -26.47 27.81 4.29
CA ALA A 58 -25.25 27.78 5.07
C ALA A 58 -24.56 26.41 5.01
N HIS A 59 -25.32 25.31 5.14
CA HIS A 59 -24.78 23.97 5.02
C HIS A 59 -24.33 23.62 3.59
N LEU A 60 -25.07 24.05 2.57
CA LEU A 60 -24.66 23.85 1.17
C LEU A 60 -23.34 24.56 0.84
N THR A 61 -23.13 25.74 1.41
CA THR A 61 -21.85 26.47 1.31
C THR A 61 -20.71 25.64 1.92
N GLN A 62 -20.87 25.14 3.14
CA GLN A 62 -19.87 24.29 3.80
C GLN A 62 -19.58 22.99 3.02
N ILE A 63 -20.62 22.36 2.47
CA ILE A 63 -20.47 21.16 1.63
C ILE A 63 -19.65 21.48 0.37
N THR A 64 -19.87 22.64 -0.24
CA THR A 64 -19.13 23.08 -1.43
C THR A 64 -17.67 23.36 -1.11
N GLU A 65 -17.39 23.99 0.03
CA GLU A 65 -16.02 24.19 0.53
C GLU A 65 -15.33 22.85 0.81
N LEU A 66 -16.03 21.91 1.45
CA LEU A 66 -15.49 20.57 1.72
C LEU A 66 -15.20 19.80 0.43
N ALA A 67 -16.07 19.91 -0.59
CA ALA A 67 -15.83 19.29 -1.90
C ALA A 67 -14.54 19.82 -2.54
N THR A 68 -14.32 21.13 -2.49
CA THR A 68 -13.10 21.76 -3.00
C THR A 68 -11.85 21.28 -2.24
N CYS A 69 -11.94 21.16 -0.91
CA CYS A 69 -10.87 20.58 -0.10
C CYS A 69 -10.58 19.11 -0.46
N ILE A 70 -11.62 18.29 -0.65
CA ILE A 70 -11.47 16.89 -1.06
C ILE A 70 -10.75 16.77 -2.40
N ASP A 71 -11.08 17.63 -3.37
CA ASP A 71 -10.44 17.61 -4.68
C ASP A 71 -8.96 17.98 -4.61
N SER A 72 -8.60 18.94 -3.77
CA SER A 72 -7.18 19.25 -3.46
C SER A 72 -6.45 18.06 -2.82
N GLU A 73 -7.07 17.39 -1.85
CA GLU A 73 -6.49 16.20 -1.23
C GLU A 73 -6.33 15.03 -2.23
N LYS A 74 -7.26 14.87 -3.19
CA LYS A 74 -7.13 13.88 -4.28
C LYS A 74 -5.90 14.16 -5.14
N GLN A 75 -5.64 15.41 -5.49
CA GLN A 75 -4.41 15.79 -6.20
C GLN A 75 -3.16 15.44 -5.38
N ARG A 76 -3.15 15.77 -4.08
CA ARG A 76 -2.04 15.42 -3.17
C ARG A 76 -1.84 13.91 -3.08
N ARG A 77 -2.91 13.12 -3.02
CA ARG A 77 -2.87 11.66 -3.02
C ARG A 77 -2.25 11.14 -4.32
N ASP A 78 -2.63 11.69 -5.45
CA ASP A 78 -2.13 11.29 -6.76
C ASP A 78 -0.63 11.60 -6.89
N THR A 79 -0.17 12.75 -6.41
CA THR A 79 1.27 13.07 -6.27
C THR A 79 1.99 12.11 -5.33
N ALA A 80 1.40 11.78 -4.18
CA ALA A 80 2.00 10.82 -3.24
C ALA A 80 2.13 9.42 -3.86
N LEU A 81 1.12 8.97 -4.62
CA LEU A 81 1.19 7.71 -5.35
C LEU A 81 2.28 7.74 -6.42
N ALA A 82 2.36 8.82 -7.19
CA ALA A 82 3.40 8.99 -8.19
C ALA A 82 4.81 8.90 -7.58
N ALA A 83 5.03 9.48 -6.40
CA ALA A 83 6.29 9.38 -5.67
C ALA A 83 6.61 7.93 -5.22
N VAL A 84 5.60 7.19 -4.73
CA VAL A 84 5.77 5.76 -4.38
C VAL A 84 6.23 4.96 -5.60
N ILE A 85 5.58 5.17 -6.75
CA ILE A 85 5.90 4.46 -7.98
C ILE A 85 7.27 4.89 -8.52
N ALA A 86 7.55 6.19 -8.56
CA ALA A 86 8.83 6.72 -9.04
C ALA A 86 10.01 6.18 -8.22
N GLN A 87 9.86 6.02 -6.90
CA GLN A 87 10.89 5.41 -6.05
C GLN A 87 11.19 3.95 -6.45
N GLU A 88 10.19 3.20 -6.93
CA GLU A 88 10.38 1.83 -7.42
C GLU A 88 11.04 1.77 -8.81
N TRP A 89 10.80 2.77 -9.65
CA TRP A 89 11.22 2.81 -11.05
C TRP A 89 12.34 3.82 -11.34
N LYS A 90 12.99 4.33 -10.30
CA LYS A 90 13.95 5.46 -10.33
C LYS A 90 15.10 5.29 -11.34
N GLU A 91 15.44 4.05 -11.69
CA GLU A 91 16.53 3.71 -12.61
C GLU A 91 16.03 2.99 -13.88
N GLN A 92 14.72 2.80 -14.00
CA GLN A 92 14.08 1.95 -15.02
C GLN A 92 13.00 2.71 -15.79
N ARG A 93 13.26 3.99 -16.09
CA ARG A 93 12.30 4.90 -16.76
C ARG A 93 11.74 4.33 -18.07
N ASP A 94 12.63 3.87 -18.95
CA ASP A 94 12.22 3.42 -20.29
C ASP A 94 11.42 2.11 -20.21
N GLU A 95 11.78 1.23 -19.26
CA GLU A 95 11.02 0.02 -18.97
C GLU A 95 9.65 0.33 -18.37
N PHE A 96 9.58 1.24 -17.41
CA PHE A 96 8.32 1.74 -16.85
C PHE A 96 7.42 2.29 -17.96
N GLN A 97 7.95 3.19 -18.79
CA GLN A 97 7.21 3.81 -19.89
C GLN A 97 6.70 2.73 -20.86
N TYR A 98 7.55 1.78 -21.23
CA TYR A 98 7.17 0.66 -22.11
C TYR A 98 6.05 -0.18 -21.51
N ILE A 99 6.15 -0.57 -20.23
CA ILE A 99 5.14 -1.40 -19.56
C ILE A 99 3.81 -0.65 -19.44
N VAL A 100 3.82 0.65 -19.11
CA VAL A 100 2.59 1.45 -19.06
C VAL A 100 1.91 1.47 -20.44
N GLN A 101 2.70 1.61 -21.52
CA GLN A 101 2.21 1.73 -22.90
C GLN A 101 1.81 0.40 -23.55
N GLN A 102 2.27 -0.74 -23.04
CA GLN A 102 1.82 -2.07 -23.48
C GLN A 102 0.40 -2.31 -22.94
N VAL A 103 -0.59 -2.12 -23.80
CA VAL A 103 -2.02 -2.17 -23.42
C VAL A 103 -2.59 -3.56 -23.68
N ASP A 104 -3.25 -4.12 -22.65
CA ASP A 104 -4.50 -4.86 -22.83
C ASP A 104 -5.58 -4.12 -22.01
N GLN A 105 -6.57 -3.52 -22.69
CA GLN A 105 -7.53 -2.57 -22.10
C GLN A 105 -8.43 -3.19 -21.03
N THR A 106 -8.48 -4.53 -20.96
CA THR A 106 -9.33 -5.29 -20.04
C THR A 106 -8.83 -5.27 -18.60
N ASP A 107 -7.53 -5.08 -18.33
CA ASP A 107 -6.97 -5.13 -16.96
C ASP A 107 -7.07 -3.81 -16.19
N THR A 108 -7.24 -2.68 -16.88
CA THR A 108 -7.28 -1.34 -16.25
C THR A 108 -8.59 -1.03 -15.52
N MET A 109 -9.68 -1.74 -15.82
CA MET A 109 -11.04 -1.35 -15.39
C MET A 109 -11.32 -1.55 -13.89
N HIS A 110 -10.38 -2.15 -13.14
CA HIS A 110 -10.59 -2.55 -11.75
C HIS A 110 -9.65 -1.91 -10.73
N ALA A 111 -8.67 -1.11 -11.16
CA ALA A 111 -7.75 -0.45 -10.25
C ALA A 111 -8.41 0.73 -9.54
N SER A 112 -8.29 0.80 -8.21
CA SER A 112 -8.78 1.92 -7.41
C SER A 112 -7.84 2.20 -6.23
N HIS A 113 -7.83 3.45 -5.78
CA HIS A 113 -7.04 3.85 -4.61
C HIS A 113 -7.45 3.10 -3.35
N GLU A 114 -8.74 2.77 -3.20
CA GLU A 114 -9.26 1.98 -2.09
C GLU A 114 -8.65 0.57 -2.07
N LYS A 115 -8.69 -0.14 -3.20
CA LYS A 115 -8.09 -1.48 -3.31
C LYS A 115 -6.59 -1.45 -3.05
N LEU A 116 -5.88 -0.48 -3.64
CA LEU A 116 -4.44 -0.34 -3.45
C LEU A 116 -4.09 -0.03 -1.98
N THR A 117 -4.83 0.86 -1.32
CA THR A 117 -4.66 1.19 0.11
C THR A 117 -4.87 -0.04 0.99
N ARG A 118 -5.88 -0.85 0.67
CA ARG A 118 -6.14 -2.12 1.36
C ARG A 118 -4.98 -3.10 1.16
N THR A 119 -4.51 -3.29 -0.07
CA THR A 119 -3.35 -4.15 -0.35
C THR A 119 -2.10 -3.71 0.43
N TYR A 120 -1.82 -2.42 0.52
CA TYR A 120 -0.71 -1.92 1.36
C TYR A 120 -0.90 -2.25 2.85
N SER A 121 -2.14 -2.17 3.36
CA SER A 121 -2.45 -2.54 4.74
C SER A 121 -2.26 -4.05 4.97
N ASP A 122 -2.69 -4.87 4.02
CA ASP A 122 -2.53 -6.33 4.07
C ASP A 122 -1.05 -6.73 4.03
N ILE A 123 -0.23 -6.09 3.18
CA ILE A 123 1.23 -6.26 3.14
C ILE A 123 1.86 -5.91 4.49
N SER A 124 1.48 -4.77 5.08
CA SER A 124 2.01 -4.34 6.37
C SER A 124 1.62 -5.30 7.51
N GLN A 125 0.40 -5.82 7.49
CA GLN A 125 -0.04 -6.81 8.48
C GLN A 125 0.71 -8.14 8.32
N ASN A 126 0.93 -8.56 7.07
CA ASN A 126 1.72 -9.74 6.73
C ASN A 126 3.19 -9.57 7.18
N ASP A 127 3.79 -8.38 7.03
CA ASP A 127 5.12 -8.06 7.57
C ASP A 127 5.22 -8.24 9.08
N VAL A 128 4.24 -7.72 9.82
CA VAL A 128 4.18 -7.88 11.28
C VAL A 128 4.08 -9.36 11.66
N GLU A 129 3.27 -10.14 10.96
CA GLU A 129 3.16 -11.58 11.19
C GLU A 129 4.47 -12.32 10.88
N MET A 130 5.11 -12.02 9.75
CA MET A 130 6.40 -12.61 9.38
C MET A 130 7.48 -12.34 10.43
N LEU A 131 7.60 -11.10 10.90
CA LEU A 131 8.56 -10.73 11.95
C LEU A 131 8.29 -11.51 13.24
N ALA A 132 7.03 -11.64 13.64
CA ALA A 132 6.65 -12.41 14.81
C ALA A 132 6.97 -13.91 14.66
N LEU A 133 6.72 -14.50 13.48
CA LEU A 133 7.03 -15.89 13.18
C LEU A 133 8.54 -16.15 13.13
N GLN A 134 9.32 -15.24 12.54
CA GLN A 134 10.77 -15.30 12.54
C GLN A 134 11.34 -15.25 13.97
N ALA A 135 10.82 -14.34 14.82
CA ALA A 135 11.25 -14.24 16.20
C ALA A 135 10.97 -15.53 16.98
N LYS A 136 9.77 -16.11 16.80
CA LYS A 136 9.40 -17.41 17.39
C LYS A 136 10.31 -18.54 16.90
N LEU A 137 10.53 -18.64 15.59
CA LEU A 137 11.38 -19.67 14.99
C LEU A 137 12.83 -19.56 15.50
N LYS A 138 13.38 -18.35 15.56
CA LYS A 138 14.73 -18.09 16.08
C LYS A 138 14.85 -18.48 17.55
N ASN A 139 13.85 -18.16 18.37
CA ASN A 139 13.80 -18.55 19.78
C ASN A 139 13.80 -20.08 19.90
N ARG A 140 12.93 -20.79 19.17
CA ARG A 140 12.87 -22.25 19.18
C ARG A 140 14.17 -22.92 18.73
N LEU A 141 14.79 -22.42 17.65
CA LEU A 141 16.10 -22.91 17.20
C LEU A 141 17.20 -22.70 18.24
N SER A 142 17.14 -21.61 19.03
CA SER A 142 18.11 -21.37 20.11
C SER A 142 17.93 -22.33 21.29
N LEU A 143 16.69 -22.68 21.66
CA LEU A 143 16.39 -23.63 22.72
C LEU A 143 16.85 -25.06 22.37
N LEU A 144 16.67 -25.47 21.11
CA LEU A 144 17.13 -26.77 20.63
C LEU A 144 18.64 -26.91 20.62
N ARG A 145 19.39 -25.82 20.41
CA ARG A 145 20.85 -25.83 20.50
C ARG A 145 21.35 -26.07 21.93
N GLY A 146 20.53 -25.77 22.95
CA GLY A 146 20.87 -25.91 24.37
C GLY A 146 20.33 -27.17 25.04
N SER A 147 19.56 -28.01 24.33
CA SER A 147 18.95 -29.24 24.87
C SER A 147 19.51 -30.46 24.16
N ASP A 148 20.07 -31.41 24.91
CA ASP A 148 20.59 -32.68 24.37
C ASP A 148 19.49 -33.71 24.09
N VAL A 149 18.24 -33.39 24.45
CA VAL A 149 17.06 -34.24 24.24
C VAL A 149 16.17 -33.60 23.18
N TYR A 150 16.17 -34.18 21.97
CA TYR A 150 15.21 -33.87 20.92
C TYR A 150 13.87 -34.52 21.26
N GLN A 151 12.90 -33.73 21.68
CA GLN A 151 11.51 -34.20 21.80
C GLN A 151 10.81 -34.01 20.45
N ASP A 152 10.09 -35.04 19.97
CA ASP A 152 9.30 -34.98 18.73
C ASP A 152 8.34 -33.77 18.69
N THR A 153 7.83 -33.35 19.85
CA THR A 153 6.99 -32.16 19.99
C THR A 153 7.69 -30.86 19.58
N GLN A 154 9.00 -30.72 19.85
CA GLN A 154 9.79 -29.56 19.47
C GLN A 154 10.07 -29.52 17.96
N LEU A 155 10.32 -30.69 17.35
CA LEU A 155 10.48 -30.81 15.91
C LEU A 155 9.18 -30.49 15.17
N GLN A 156 8.05 -30.99 15.68
CA GLN A 156 6.73 -30.71 15.12
C GLN A 156 6.35 -29.22 15.21
N GLU A 157 6.67 -28.55 16.32
CA GLU A 157 6.45 -27.10 16.46
C GLU A 157 7.33 -26.29 15.49
N LEU A 158 8.59 -26.70 15.29
CA LEU A 158 9.48 -26.08 14.29
C LEU A 158 8.94 -26.23 12.87
N GLU A 159 8.48 -27.43 12.51
CA GLU A 159 7.90 -27.70 11.20
C GLU A 159 6.65 -26.86 10.97
N MET A 160 5.78 -26.74 11.98
CA MET A 160 4.60 -25.89 11.94
C MET A 160 4.96 -24.41 11.73
N LEU A 161 5.92 -23.87 12.50
CA LEU A 161 6.37 -22.48 12.38
C LEU A 161 7.02 -22.21 11.02
N SER A 162 7.84 -23.13 10.53
CA SER A 162 8.49 -23.03 9.21
C SER A 162 7.46 -23.05 8.09
N SER A 163 6.46 -23.93 8.18
CA SER A 163 5.39 -24.04 7.18
C SER A 163 4.52 -22.79 7.15
N ARG A 164 4.16 -22.26 8.32
CA ARG A 164 3.41 -21.00 8.43
C ARG A 164 4.19 -19.82 7.86
N LEU A 165 5.48 -19.69 8.19
CA LEU A 165 6.32 -18.62 7.63
C LEU A 165 6.44 -18.73 6.10
N ALA A 166 6.54 -19.94 5.56
CA ALA A 166 6.55 -20.16 4.11
C ALA A 166 5.21 -19.77 3.44
N ALA A 167 4.08 -20.08 4.08
CA ALA A 167 2.76 -19.67 3.61
C ALA A 167 2.62 -18.14 3.62
N THR A 168 2.99 -17.47 4.72
CA THR A 168 2.95 -16.01 4.85
C THR A 168 3.84 -15.32 3.80
N LEU A 169 5.02 -15.86 3.51
CA LEU A 169 5.88 -15.35 2.42
C LEU A 169 5.25 -15.50 1.04
N SER A 170 4.52 -16.58 0.80
CA SER A 170 3.86 -16.84 -0.48
C SER A 170 2.70 -15.88 -0.67
N GLU A 171 1.89 -15.67 0.37
CA GLU A 171 0.84 -14.65 0.41
C GLU A 171 1.40 -13.25 0.18
N ARG A 172 2.51 -12.89 0.83
CA ARG A 172 3.18 -11.61 0.59
C ARG A 172 3.53 -11.40 -0.87
N SER A 173 4.10 -12.43 -1.51
CA SER A 173 4.52 -12.34 -2.91
C SER A 173 3.32 -12.05 -3.82
N LEU A 174 2.18 -12.73 -3.56
CA LEU A 174 0.93 -12.47 -4.26
C LEU A 174 0.40 -11.06 -4.01
N LEU A 175 0.48 -10.56 -2.78
CA LEU A 175 0.07 -9.19 -2.45
C LEU A 175 0.95 -8.13 -3.13
N GLU A 176 2.25 -8.37 -3.26
CA GLU A 176 3.16 -7.49 -4.01
C GLU A 176 2.86 -7.48 -5.51
N ASP A 177 2.57 -8.66 -6.09
CA ASP A 177 2.14 -8.76 -7.49
C ASP A 177 0.83 -7.97 -7.71
N GLN A 178 -0.15 -8.15 -6.82
CA GLN A 178 -1.41 -7.43 -6.86
C GLN A 178 -1.21 -5.91 -6.69
N ARG A 179 -0.36 -5.49 -5.75
CA ARG A 179 0.00 -4.08 -5.54
C ARG A 179 0.59 -3.49 -6.81
N GLN A 180 1.54 -4.16 -7.43
CA GLN A 180 2.17 -3.69 -8.66
C GLN A 180 1.15 -3.57 -9.79
N GLN A 181 0.28 -4.56 -9.97
CA GLN A 181 -0.81 -4.50 -10.96
C GLN A 181 -1.73 -3.30 -10.73
N LEU A 182 -2.13 -3.05 -9.47
CA LEU A 182 -2.98 -1.91 -9.12
C LEU A 182 -2.29 -0.57 -9.34
N CYS A 183 -1.00 -0.43 -9.01
CA CYS A 183 -0.20 0.76 -9.30
C CYS A 183 -0.19 1.03 -10.81
N MET A 184 0.13 0.03 -11.63
CA MET A 184 0.16 0.18 -13.09
C MET A 184 -1.23 0.46 -13.66
N GLY A 185 -2.27 -0.15 -13.11
CA GLY A 185 -3.65 0.13 -13.49
C GLY A 185 -4.04 1.60 -13.24
N LEU A 186 -3.67 2.14 -12.07
CA LEU A 186 -3.93 3.55 -11.72
C LEU A 186 -3.17 4.51 -12.64
N VAL A 187 -1.88 4.26 -12.88
CA VAL A 187 -1.05 5.05 -13.82
C VAL A 187 -1.67 5.07 -15.22
N ARG A 188 -2.09 3.91 -15.74
CA ARG A 188 -2.71 3.81 -17.06
C ARG A 188 -4.08 4.50 -17.13
N SER A 189 -4.82 4.54 -16.02
CA SER A 189 -6.14 5.16 -15.95
C SER A 189 -6.12 6.67 -15.74
N SER A 190 -4.98 7.24 -15.32
CA SER A 190 -4.84 8.65 -14.97
C SER A 190 -3.58 9.25 -15.59
N ASP A 191 -3.78 10.06 -16.64
CA ASP A 191 -2.70 10.82 -17.30
C ASP A 191 -1.96 11.74 -16.31
N ALA A 192 -2.64 12.26 -15.30
CA ALA A 192 -2.01 13.08 -14.25
C ALA A 192 -1.01 12.26 -13.42
N ILE A 193 -1.41 11.07 -12.96
CA ILE A 193 -0.50 10.17 -12.20
C ILE A 193 0.67 9.74 -13.08
N PHE A 194 0.42 9.39 -14.35
CA PHE A 194 1.47 9.03 -15.29
C PHE A 194 2.51 10.14 -15.46
N LYS A 195 2.08 11.38 -15.76
CA LYS A 195 2.97 12.53 -15.94
C LYS A 195 3.80 12.82 -14.70
N LEU A 196 3.15 12.90 -13.53
CA LEU A 196 3.84 13.11 -12.25
C LEU A 196 4.88 12.01 -11.97
N THR A 197 4.55 10.76 -12.30
CA THR A 197 5.48 9.65 -12.10
C THR A 197 6.70 9.77 -13.02
N MET A 198 6.49 10.10 -14.29
CA MET A 198 7.59 10.31 -15.26
C MET A 198 8.49 11.48 -14.85
N GLU A 199 7.91 12.60 -14.41
CA GLU A 199 8.64 13.76 -13.91
C GLU A 199 9.51 13.39 -12.70
N LEU A 200 8.96 12.66 -11.72
CA LEU A 200 9.69 12.26 -10.52
C LEU A 200 10.80 11.23 -10.80
N ILE A 201 10.64 10.39 -11.82
CA ILE A 201 11.72 9.49 -12.27
C ILE A 201 12.84 10.31 -12.94
N GLU A 202 12.51 11.36 -13.70
CA GLU A 202 13.46 12.27 -14.36
C GLU A 202 14.20 13.20 -13.37
N GLU A 203 13.52 13.65 -12.31
CA GLU A 203 14.08 14.48 -11.24
C GLU A 203 15.01 13.70 -10.28
N SER A 204 15.65 12.64 -10.76
CA SER A 204 16.86 12.08 -10.13
C SER A 204 18.14 12.61 -10.81
N PRO A 205 18.48 13.92 -10.70
CA PRO A 205 19.77 14.40 -11.14
C PRO A 205 20.83 13.97 -10.13
N LEU A 206 21.88 13.34 -10.65
CA LEU A 206 23.28 13.51 -10.25
C LEU A 206 23.53 14.72 -9.34
N TRP A 207 23.49 14.54 -8.01
CA TRP A 207 24.09 15.48 -7.05
C TRP A 207 24.84 14.69 -5.98
N LEU A 208 26.10 14.41 -6.29
CA LEU A 208 27.20 14.27 -5.33
C LEU A 208 28.19 15.39 -5.66
N PRO A 209 28.52 16.26 -4.69
CA PRO A 209 29.90 16.54 -4.33
C PRO A 209 30.42 15.49 -3.35
#